data_AF-A0A1Y2AIS8-F1
#
_entry.id   AF-A0A1Y2AIS8-F1
#
_cell.length_a   1.000
_cell.length_b   1.000
_cell.length_c   1.000
_cell.angle_alpha   90.00
_cell.angle_beta   90.00
_cell.angle_gamma   90.00
#
_symmetry.space_group_name_H-M   'P 1'
#
loop_
_entity.id
_entity.type
_entity.pdbx_description
1 polymer ?
#
loop_
_entity_poly.entity_id
_entity_poly.type
_entity_poly.pdbx_seq_one_letter_code
_entity_poly.pdbx_strand_id
1 'polypeptide(L)'
;MKLFNFSVLAGLFICVTQIYAIGFHCAKHVIFKNGQTCDLITYGPKKLLRPKDINVLNPLIDCSKPFTENIEVCIYPDSYYSSLDFNYDFYEIQEGDVCESIASKLSTQVDILERFNANILDCDRIEELVGIKIQYRADGDYNPIFENSTEIMI
;
A
#
# COMPACT_ATOMS: atom_id res chain seq x y z
N MET A 1 -28.35 37.91 41.16
CA MET A 1 -27.16 37.02 41.09
C MET A 1 -27.15 36.36 39.72
N LYS A 2 -25.99 36.39 39.05
CA LYS A 2 -25.80 36.02 37.65
C LYS A 2 -26.09 34.53 37.43
N LEU A 3 -27.05 34.21 36.56
CA LEU A 3 -27.21 32.90 35.97
C LEU A 3 -26.04 32.69 34.99
N PHE A 4 -25.08 31.85 35.38
CA PHE A 4 -24.00 31.43 34.51
C PHE A 4 -24.58 30.48 33.44
N ASN A 5 -24.52 30.91 32.19
CA ASN A 5 -24.78 30.09 31.00
C ASN A 5 -23.83 28.89 30.97
N PHE A 6 -24.33 27.70 31.31
CA PHE A 6 -23.62 26.42 31.14
C PHE A 6 -23.99 25.72 29.82
N SER A 7 -24.27 26.49 28.76
CA SER A 7 -24.73 25.93 27.47
C SER A 7 -23.62 25.76 26.42
N VAL A 8 -22.34 25.75 26.81
CA VAL A 8 -21.21 25.63 25.85
C VAL A 8 -20.34 24.39 26.07
N LEU A 9 -20.65 23.53 27.04
CA LEU A 9 -19.77 22.42 27.41
C LEU A 9 -20.35 21.02 27.14
N ALA A 10 -20.79 20.77 25.91
CA ALA A 10 -20.98 19.40 25.41
C ALA A 10 -20.88 19.30 23.86
N GLY A 11 -20.40 20.34 23.19
CA GLY A 11 -20.21 20.39 21.74
C GLY A 11 -18.83 19.93 21.27
N LEU A 12 -18.17 19.07 22.05
CA LEU A 12 -16.86 18.49 21.76
C LEU A 12 -16.87 17.03 22.22
N PHE A 13 -17.85 16.26 21.76
CA PHE A 13 -17.52 14.90 21.34
C PHE A 13 -16.59 15.07 20.15
N ILE A 14 -15.31 15.31 20.45
CA ILE A 14 -14.23 14.94 19.57
C ILE A 14 -14.48 13.45 19.38
N CYS A 15 -15.10 13.09 18.26
CA CYS A 15 -14.90 11.79 17.66
C CYS A 15 -13.40 11.72 17.42
N VAL A 16 -12.66 11.38 18.47
CA VAL A 16 -11.38 10.71 18.34
C VAL A 16 -11.77 9.32 17.87
N THR A 17 -12.29 9.22 16.63
CA THR A 17 -11.99 8.05 15.85
C THR A 17 -10.48 8.09 15.82
N GLN A 18 -9.85 7.26 16.65
CA GLN A 18 -8.51 6.85 16.37
C GLN A 18 -8.61 6.39 14.92
N ILE A 19 -8.11 7.22 14.01
CA ILE A 19 -7.75 6.81 12.67
C ILE A 19 -6.64 5.84 12.98
N TYR A 20 -7.01 4.59 13.28
CA TYR A 20 -6.07 3.49 13.16
C TYR A 20 -5.54 3.69 11.76
N ALA A 21 -4.25 4.03 11.67
CA ALA A 21 -3.60 4.16 10.38
C ALA A 21 -3.84 2.82 9.68
N ILE A 22 -4.78 2.81 8.74
CA ILE A 22 -5.16 1.62 8.03
C ILE A 22 -4.01 1.45 7.04
N GLY A 23 -2.99 0.71 7.45
CA GLY A 23 -1.74 0.53 6.73
C GLY A 23 -1.19 -0.85 7.08
N PHE A 24 -0.49 -1.50 6.17
CA PHE A 24 0.04 -2.83 6.48
C PHE A 24 1.32 -2.68 7.31
N HIS A 25 1.36 -3.31 8.47
CA HIS A 25 2.52 -3.28 9.34
C HIS A 25 3.62 -4.19 8.79
N CYS A 26 4.84 -3.66 8.75
CA CYS A 26 6.01 -4.40 8.36
C CYS A 26 6.69 -5.01 9.58
N ALA A 27 7.00 -6.31 9.55
CA ALA A 27 7.76 -6.97 10.59
C ALA A 27 9.27 -7.00 10.29
N LYS A 28 9.65 -7.04 9.00
CA LYS A 28 11.07 -6.96 8.59
C LYS A 28 11.25 -6.11 7.36
N HIS A 29 12.27 -5.26 7.37
CA HIS A 29 12.59 -4.38 6.25
C HIS A 29 14.07 -4.47 5.88
N VAL A 30 14.41 -3.90 4.73
CA VAL A 30 15.79 -3.64 4.31
C VAL A 30 15.91 -2.16 3.99
N ILE A 31 17.10 -1.58 4.19
CA ILE A 31 17.38 -0.20 3.78
C ILE A 31 18.21 -0.23 2.51
N PHE A 32 17.59 0.15 1.40
CA PHE A 32 18.31 0.40 0.16
C PHE A 32 19.01 1.76 0.23
N LYS A 33 20.20 1.83 -0.33
CA LYS A 33 20.95 3.07 -0.54
C LYS A 33 20.74 3.60 -1.95
N ASN A 34 21.00 4.89 -2.14
CA ASN A 34 21.03 5.52 -3.45
C ASN A 34 21.84 4.66 -4.47
N GLY A 35 21.25 4.46 -5.64
CA GLY A 35 21.82 3.70 -6.75
C GLY A 35 21.58 2.19 -6.70
N GLN A 36 21.02 1.65 -5.61
CA GLN A 36 20.68 0.22 -5.54
C GLN A 36 19.32 -0.08 -6.19
N THR A 37 19.10 -1.35 -6.56
CA THR A 37 17.86 -1.85 -7.19
C THR A 37 17.27 -3.01 -6.40
N CYS A 38 15.96 -3.27 -6.58
CA CYS A 38 15.28 -4.41 -5.97
C CYS A 38 15.93 -5.78 -6.27
N ASP A 39 16.79 -5.87 -7.30
CA ASP A 39 17.51 -7.09 -7.68
C ASP A 39 18.31 -7.69 -6.52
N LEU A 40 18.82 -6.87 -5.59
CA LEU A 40 19.56 -7.36 -4.43
C LEU A 40 18.74 -8.33 -3.57
N ILE A 41 17.41 -8.17 -3.52
CA ILE A 41 16.51 -9.00 -2.72
C ILE A 41 15.66 -9.96 -3.55
N THR A 42 15.54 -9.76 -4.87
CA THR A 42 14.79 -10.66 -5.77
C THR A 42 15.64 -11.70 -6.48
N TYR A 43 16.85 -11.32 -6.89
CA TYR A 43 17.76 -12.14 -7.69
C TYR A 43 19.16 -12.26 -7.05
N GLY A 44 19.42 -11.49 -5.98
CA GLY A 44 20.65 -11.55 -5.22
C GLY A 44 20.83 -12.84 -4.42
N PRO A 45 21.98 -12.99 -3.74
CA PRO A 45 22.40 -14.25 -3.11
C PRO A 45 21.47 -14.70 -1.97
N LYS A 46 20.84 -13.75 -1.27
CA LYS A 46 19.91 -14.06 -0.17
C LYS A 46 18.48 -14.35 -0.63
N LYS A 47 18.10 -13.86 -1.83
CA LYS A 47 16.77 -13.98 -2.44
C LYS A 47 15.63 -13.95 -1.41
N LEU A 48 15.38 -12.77 -0.86
CA LEU A 48 14.43 -12.57 0.24
C LEU A 48 12.97 -12.58 -0.24
N LEU A 49 12.70 -12.10 -1.46
CA LEU A 49 11.34 -11.98 -2.00
C LEU A 49 11.27 -12.31 -3.49
N ARG A 50 10.07 -12.65 -3.98
CA ARG A 50 9.80 -12.64 -5.42
C ARG A 50 9.45 -11.21 -5.86
N PRO A 51 9.70 -10.81 -7.11
CA PRO A 51 9.33 -9.49 -7.62
C PRO A 51 7.87 -9.11 -7.33
N LYS A 52 6.94 -10.05 -7.57
CA LYS A 52 5.51 -9.81 -7.28
C LYS A 52 5.21 -9.53 -5.81
N ASP A 53 5.95 -10.15 -4.89
CA ASP A 53 5.71 -9.97 -3.45
C ASP A 53 6.20 -8.59 -3.03
N ILE A 54 7.26 -8.06 -3.66
CA ILE A 54 7.70 -6.67 -3.44
C ILE A 54 6.64 -5.70 -3.91
N ASN A 55 6.05 -5.90 -5.09
CA ASN A 55 5.04 -4.98 -5.59
C ASN A 55 3.79 -4.93 -4.70
N VAL A 56 3.39 -6.07 -4.11
CA VAL A 56 2.26 -6.10 -3.16
C VAL A 56 2.62 -5.43 -1.83
N LEU A 57 3.82 -5.69 -1.32
CA LEU A 57 4.30 -5.14 -0.04
C LEU A 57 4.86 -3.72 -0.14
N ASN A 58 5.08 -3.19 -1.34
CA ASN A 58 5.71 -1.90 -1.56
C ASN A 58 5.22 -1.25 -2.87
N PRO A 59 3.90 -1.12 -3.11
CA PRO A 59 3.39 -0.70 -4.42
C PRO A 59 3.71 0.76 -4.78
N LEU A 60 4.22 1.56 -3.84
CA LEU A 60 4.74 2.91 -4.08
C LEU A 60 6.15 2.93 -4.67
N ILE A 61 6.83 1.78 -4.71
CA ILE A 61 8.23 1.69 -5.10
C ILE A 61 8.33 1.15 -6.53
N ASP A 62 9.03 1.89 -7.40
CA ASP A 62 9.32 1.48 -8.77
C ASP A 62 10.61 0.64 -8.83
N CYS A 63 10.47 -0.68 -8.75
CA CYS A 63 11.59 -1.61 -8.85
C CYS A 63 12.24 -1.68 -10.25
N SER A 64 11.70 -1.01 -11.27
CA SER A 64 12.30 -0.99 -12.61
C SER A 64 13.51 -0.07 -12.73
N LYS A 65 13.77 0.77 -11.71
CA LYS A 65 14.84 1.77 -11.71
C LYS A 65 15.65 1.74 -10.41
N PRO A 66 16.92 2.20 -10.45
CA PRO A 66 17.69 2.43 -9.23
C PRO A 66 17.06 3.50 -8.34
N PHE A 67 17.17 3.33 -7.03
CA PHE A 67 16.66 4.30 -6.08
C PHE A 67 17.49 5.59 -6.08
N THR A 68 16.80 6.73 -6.02
CA THR A 68 17.42 8.06 -6.00
C THR A 68 17.76 8.54 -4.59
N GLU A 69 17.33 7.81 -3.57
CA GLU A 69 17.56 8.11 -2.16
C GLU A 69 17.62 6.82 -1.34
N ASN A 70 17.81 6.95 -0.03
CA ASN A 70 17.73 5.79 0.86
C ASN A 70 16.27 5.48 1.13
N ILE A 71 15.87 4.22 1.00
CA ILE A 71 14.47 3.82 1.11
C ILE A 71 14.36 2.57 1.98
N GLU A 72 13.34 2.53 2.83
CA GLU A 72 12.93 1.33 3.56
C GLU A 72 12.00 0.50 2.68
N VAL A 73 12.33 -0.78 2.52
CA VAL A 73 11.53 -1.73 1.73
C VAL A 73 11.06 -2.83 2.66
N CYS A 74 9.73 -2.99 2.77
CA CYS A 74 9.16 -4.06 3.55
C CYS A 74 9.38 -5.41 2.86
N ILE A 75 9.94 -6.37 3.58
CA ILE A 75 10.22 -7.72 3.06
C ILE A 75 9.41 -8.82 3.76
N TYR A 76 8.74 -8.48 4.85
CA TYR A 76 7.91 -9.43 5.60
C TYR A 76 6.79 -8.68 6.34
N PRO A 77 5.50 -8.93 6.02
CA PRO A 77 4.39 -8.31 6.74
C PRO A 77 4.30 -8.87 8.17
N ASP A 78 3.84 -8.05 9.11
CA ASP A 78 3.58 -8.50 10.47
C ASP A 78 2.29 -9.33 10.52
N SER A 79 2.43 -10.62 10.84
CA SER A 79 1.32 -11.56 10.93
C SER A 79 0.30 -11.24 12.02
N TYR A 80 0.67 -10.47 13.05
CA TYR A 80 -0.25 -10.06 14.11
C TYR A 80 -1.30 -9.08 13.58
N TYR A 81 -0.87 -8.16 12.71
CA TYR A 81 -1.69 -7.13 12.08
C TYR A 81 -2.30 -7.59 10.75
N SER A 82 -1.73 -8.62 10.11
CA SER A 82 -2.05 -9.00 8.74
C SER A 82 -3.48 -9.49 8.48
N SER A 83 -4.28 -9.82 9.49
CA SER A 83 -5.69 -10.24 9.28
C SER A 83 -6.71 -9.13 9.53
N LEU A 84 -6.33 -8.09 10.25
CA LEU A 84 -7.18 -6.93 10.55
C LEU A 84 -6.85 -5.73 9.64
N ASP A 85 -5.59 -5.63 9.18
CA ASP A 85 -5.10 -4.49 8.37
C ASP A 85 -4.89 -4.81 6.89
N PHE A 86 -5.17 -6.06 6.46
CA PHE A 86 -5.34 -6.40 5.04
C PHE A 86 -6.73 -5.93 4.56
N ASN A 87 -6.95 -4.62 4.60
CA ASN A 87 -8.17 -3.98 4.15
C ASN A 87 -8.15 -3.81 2.63
N TYR A 88 -8.06 -4.93 1.93
CA TYR A 88 -8.19 -4.95 0.47
C TYR A 88 -9.65 -5.16 0.11
N ASP A 89 -10.13 -4.27 -0.74
CA ASP A 89 -11.36 -4.46 -1.47
C ASP A 89 -11.05 -4.97 -2.87
N PHE A 90 -12.12 -5.42 -3.54
CA PHE A 90 -12.04 -5.94 -4.90
C PHE A 90 -12.85 -5.07 -5.84
N TYR A 91 -12.24 -4.75 -6.97
CA TYR A 91 -12.90 -4.13 -8.11
C TYR A 91 -12.99 -5.14 -9.24
N GLU A 92 -14.19 -5.36 -9.79
CA GLU A 92 -14.38 -6.17 -10.98
C GLU A 92 -14.34 -5.26 -12.21
N ILE A 93 -13.40 -5.52 -13.13
CA ILE A 93 -13.21 -4.71 -14.33
C ILE A 93 -14.47 -4.81 -15.20
N GLN A 94 -15.00 -3.66 -15.60
CA GLN A 94 -16.22 -3.55 -16.40
C GLN A 94 -15.90 -3.29 -17.87
N GLU A 95 -16.85 -3.59 -18.75
CA GLU A 95 -16.75 -3.24 -20.17
C GLU A 95 -16.63 -1.72 -20.34
N GLY A 96 -15.61 -1.28 -21.09
CA GLY A 96 -15.32 0.14 -21.33
C GLY A 96 -14.50 0.82 -20.22
N ASP A 97 -14.07 0.10 -19.18
CA ASP A 97 -13.10 0.64 -18.23
C ASP A 97 -11.74 0.87 -18.90
N VAL A 98 -11.07 1.94 -18.48
CA VAL A 98 -9.65 2.20 -18.75
C VAL A 98 -8.93 2.35 -17.41
N CYS A 99 -7.63 2.08 -17.35
CA CYS A 99 -6.91 2.11 -16.07
C CYS A 99 -7.02 3.48 -15.37
N GLU A 100 -7.04 4.59 -16.11
CA GLU A 100 -7.23 5.93 -15.56
C GLU A 100 -8.60 6.09 -14.89
N SER A 101 -9.68 5.55 -15.47
CA SER A 101 -11.01 5.65 -14.89
C SER A 101 -11.13 4.81 -13.63
N ILE A 102 -10.55 3.61 -13.64
CA ILE A 102 -10.50 2.74 -12.46
C ILE A 102 -9.68 3.38 -11.36
N ALA A 103 -8.45 3.81 -11.64
CA ALA A 103 -7.57 4.43 -10.64
C ALA A 103 -8.22 5.66 -9.99
N SER A 104 -8.84 6.52 -10.80
CA SER A 104 -9.62 7.68 -10.32
C SER A 104 -10.78 7.26 -9.40
N LYS A 105 -11.58 6.26 -9.81
CA LYS A 105 -12.70 5.73 -9.03
C LYS A 105 -12.25 5.13 -7.70
N LEU A 106 -11.08 4.49 -7.68
CA LEU A 106 -10.50 3.84 -6.51
C LEU A 106 -9.59 4.77 -5.70
N SER A 107 -9.54 6.06 -6.04
CA SER A 107 -8.69 7.07 -5.38
C SER A 107 -7.21 6.66 -5.29
N THR A 108 -6.69 6.05 -6.35
CA THR A 108 -5.29 5.61 -6.47
C THR A 108 -4.67 6.11 -7.78
N GLN A 109 -3.40 5.81 -8.00
CA GLN A 109 -2.70 6.09 -9.25
C GLN A 109 -2.63 4.82 -10.12
N VAL A 110 -2.61 4.99 -11.44
CA VAL A 110 -2.57 3.87 -12.40
C VAL A 110 -1.37 2.96 -12.14
N ASP A 111 -0.21 3.56 -11.92
CA ASP A 111 1.05 2.85 -11.71
C ASP A 111 1.07 2.05 -10.40
N ILE A 112 0.48 2.60 -9.32
CA ILE A 112 0.28 1.90 -8.05
C ILE A 112 -0.68 0.72 -8.25
N LEU A 113 -1.82 0.96 -8.92
CA LEU A 113 -2.84 -0.05 -9.16
C LEU A 113 -2.28 -1.22 -9.97
N GLU A 114 -1.53 -0.93 -11.03
CA GLU A 114 -0.88 -1.90 -11.89
C GLU A 114 0.22 -2.67 -11.15
N ARG A 115 1.11 -1.99 -10.42
CA ARG A 115 2.13 -2.67 -9.59
C ARG A 115 1.48 -3.59 -8.56
N PHE A 116 0.50 -3.09 -7.82
CA PHE A 116 -0.20 -3.85 -6.78
C PHE A 116 -0.88 -5.11 -7.34
N ASN A 117 -1.33 -5.05 -8.60
CA ASN A 117 -1.98 -6.15 -9.32
C ASN A 117 -1.11 -6.75 -10.43
N ALA A 118 0.22 -6.64 -10.36
CA ALA A 118 1.12 -6.92 -11.50
C ALA A 118 1.08 -8.35 -12.06
N ASN A 119 0.41 -9.28 -11.37
CA ASN A 119 0.19 -10.65 -11.85
C ASN A 119 -1.12 -10.82 -12.64
N ILE A 120 -1.97 -9.80 -12.69
CA ILE A 120 -3.33 -9.87 -13.26
C ILE A 120 -3.63 -8.64 -14.13
N LEU A 121 -3.27 -7.45 -13.67
CA LEU A 121 -3.55 -6.20 -14.36
C LEU A 121 -2.36 -5.80 -15.25
N ASP A 122 -2.68 -5.62 -16.53
CA ASP A 122 -1.84 -5.03 -17.56
C ASP A 122 -2.71 -3.96 -18.25
N CYS A 123 -2.38 -2.69 -18.04
CA CYS A 123 -3.21 -1.58 -18.50
C CYS A 123 -3.31 -1.49 -20.03
N ASP A 124 -2.30 -1.99 -20.75
CA ASP A 124 -2.30 -2.03 -22.22
C ASP A 124 -3.29 -3.08 -22.76
N ARG A 125 -3.77 -4.00 -21.92
CA ARG A 125 -4.63 -5.13 -22.30
C ARG A 125 -5.90 -5.21 -21.46
N ILE A 126 -6.33 -4.09 -20.87
CA ILE A 126 -7.47 -4.03 -19.94
C ILE A 126 -8.78 -4.57 -20.54
N GLU A 127 -9.01 -4.40 -21.85
CA GLU A 127 -10.19 -4.91 -22.54
C GLU A 127 -10.29 -6.44 -22.48
N GLU A 128 -9.15 -7.15 -22.39
CA GLU A 128 -9.11 -8.61 -22.22
C GLU A 128 -9.43 -9.06 -20.78
N LEU A 129 -9.47 -8.11 -19.84
CA LEU A 129 -9.60 -8.37 -18.40
C LEU A 129 -11.01 -8.08 -17.87
N VAL A 130 -12.00 -7.85 -18.73
CA VAL A 130 -13.39 -7.65 -18.30
C VAL A 130 -13.89 -8.86 -17.48
N GLY A 131 -14.50 -8.57 -16.33
CA GLY A 131 -14.96 -9.58 -15.36
C GLY A 131 -13.86 -10.10 -14.42
N ILE A 132 -12.60 -9.71 -14.61
CA ILE A 132 -11.51 -10.05 -13.70
C ILE A 132 -11.53 -9.10 -12.49
N LYS A 133 -11.27 -9.67 -11.31
CA LYS A 133 -11.18 -8.92 -10.06
C LYS A 133 -9.75 -8.51 -9.77
N ILE A 134 -9.55 -7.23 -9.56
CA ILE A 134 -8.30 -6.63 -9.07
C ILE A 134 -8.49 -6.19 -7.61
N GLN A 135 -7.40 -6.17 -6.86
CA GLN A 135 -7.37 -5.71 -5.48
C GLN A 135 -7.02 -4.24 -5.42
N TYR A 136 -7.56 -3.54 -4.42
CA TYR A 136 -7.16 -2.17 -4.11
C TYR A 136 -7.35 -1.90 -2.62
N ARG A 137 -6.73 -0.84 -2.14
CA ARG A 137 -6.97 -0.31 -0.80
C ARG A 137 -8.01 0.78 -0.81
N ALA A 138 -9.12 0.57 -0.11
CA ALA A 138 -10.20 1.55 -0.04
C ALA A 138 -9.81 2.84 0.71
N ASP A 139 -8.81 2.77 1.59
CA ASP A 139 -8.23 3.93 2.27
C ASP A 139 -7.23 4.72 1.41
N GLY A 140 -6.81 4.18 0.25
CA GLY A 140 -5.78 4.75 -0.60
C GLY A 140 -4.36 4.75 -0.01
N ASP A 141 -4.14 4.17 1.18
CA ASP A 141 -2.87 4.22 1.88
C ASP A 141 -2.02 2.97 1.61
N TYR A 142 -1.13 3.11 0.64
CA TYR A 142 -0.23 2.05 0.20
C TYR A 142 1.12 2.04 0.94
N ASN A 143 1.29 2.85 2.00
CA ASN A 143 2.55 2.92 2.74
C ASN A 143 2.69 1.74 3.73
N PRO A 144 3.84 1.03 3.72
CA PRO A 144 4.18 0.16 4.83
C PRO A 144 4.40 0.96 6.13
N ILE A 145 3.96 0.40 7.26
CA ILE A 145 4.23 0.95 8.59
C ILE A 145 5.43 0.21 9.21
N PHE A 146 6.51 0.93 9.53
CA PHE A 146 7.78 0.35 9.99
C PHE A 146 8.04 0.42 11.51
N GLU A 147 7.12 0.96 12.31
CA GLU A 147 7.31 1.34 13.73
C GLU A 147 7.94 0.24 14.62
N ASN A 148 7.68 -1.05 14.34
CA ASN A 148 8.24 -2.19 15.08
C ASN A 148 8.99 -3.19 14.20
N SER A 149 9.38 -2.75 13.00
CA SER A 149 10.03 -3.60 12.01
C SER A 149 11.52 -3.83 12.34
N THR A 150 12.02 -5.03 12.06
CA THR A 150 13.45 -5.35 12.22
C THR A 150 14.20 -5.18 10.90
N GLU A 151 15.28 -4.40 10.90
CA GLU A 151 16.16 -4.28 9.73
C GLU A 151 16.91 -5.58 9.46
N ILE A 152 16.94 -6.01 8.19
CA ILE A 152 17.74 -7.12 7.69
C ILE A 152 18.84 -6.56 6.79
N MET A 153 20.09 -6.81 7.17
CA MET A 153 21.25 -6.40 6.37
C MET A 153 21.31 -7.19 5.06
N ILE A 154 21.48 -6.50 3.93
CA ILE A 154 21.62 -7.09 2.58
C ILE A 154 23.00 -6.86 1.98
#